data_AF-A0A963IJZ1-F1
#
_entry.id   AF-A0A963IJZ1-F1
#
_cell.length_a   1.000
_cell.length_b   1.000
_cell.length_c   1.000
_cell.angle_alpha   90.00
_cell.angle_beta   90.00
_cell.angle_gamma   90.00
#
_symmetry.space_group_name_H-M   'P 1'
#
loop_
_entity.id
_entity.type
_entity.pdbx_description
1 polymer ?
#
loop_
_entity_poly.entity_id
_entity_poly.type
_entity_poly.pdbx_seq_one_letter_code
_entity_poly.pdbx_strand_id
1 'polypeptide(L)'
;FRIAGIALGALALCSALALLRGLSDAGSFQLGWLQGYEEPLNSLRAGKAFAWVMLLLPSLQRQQQSAPALVTARLAAGAATGLAVVSLATLWERAAYPGL
;
A
#
# COMPACT_ATOMS: atom_id res chain seq x y z
N PHE A 1 0.22 21.19 12.86
CA PHE A 1 0.17 20.63 11.48
C PHE A 1 1.46 20.80 10.66
N ARG A 2 2.28 21.84 10.84
CA ARG A 2 3.51 22.05 10.02
C ARG A 2 4.52 20.89 10.10
N ILE A 3 4.77 20.36 11.30
CA ILE A 3 5.70 19.23 11.50
C ILE A 3 5.21 17.97 10.76
N ALA A 4 3.92 17.67 10.84
CA ALA A 4 3.32 16.53 10.14
C ALA A 4 3.44 16.67 8.61
N GLY A 5 3.20 17.87 8.07
CA GLY A 5 3.39 18.14 6.64
C GLY A 5 4.85 17.96 6.19
N ILE A 6 5.81 18.44 6.99
CA ILE A 6 7.25 18.26 6.71
C ILE A 6 7.62 16.78 6.77
N ALA A 7 7.17 16.05 7.79
CA ALA A 7 7.44 14.62 7.92
C ALA A 7 6.84 13.81 6.76
N LEU A 8 5.62 14.13 6.33
CA LEU A 8 4.99 13.51 5.16
C LEU A 8 5.74 13.85 3.86
N GLY A 9 6.17 15.10 3.70
CA GLY A 9 6.99 15.51 2.55
C GLY A 9 8.34 14.79 2.51
N ALA A 10 9.01 14.67 3.65
CA ALA A 10 10.26 13.92 3.78
C ALA A 10 10.03 12.43 3.48
N LEU A 11 8.96 11.83 4.02
CA LEU A 11 8.61 10.44 3.76
C LEU A 11 8.28 10.20 2.28
N ALA A 12 7.58 11.15 1.63
CA ALA A 12 7.28 11.08 0.21
C ALA A 12 8.55 11.16 -0.64
N LEU A 13 9.48 12.05 -0.29
CA LEU A 13 10.78 12.14 -0.95
C LEU A 13 11.59 10.85 -0.77
N CYS A 14 11.70 10.34 0.45
CA CYS A 14 12.39 9.08 0.73
C CYS A 14 11.77 7.90 -0.04
N SER A 15 10.43 7.86 -0.12
CA SER A 15 9.71 6.83 -0.88
C SER A 15 9.98 6.95 -2.39
N ALA A 16 10.01 8.16 -2.93
CA ALA A 16 10.34 8.40 -4.33
C ALA A 16 11.80 8.00 -4.65
N LEU A 17 12.74 8.33 -3.77
CA LEU A 17 14.14 7.92 -3.92
C LEU A 17 14.30 6.40 -3.85
N ALA A 18 13.62 5.74 -2.91
CA ALA A 18 13.62 4.29 -2.81
C ALA A 18 13.04 3.61 -4.06
N LEU A 19 11.96 4.17 -4.62
CA LEU A 19 11.37 3.70 -5.88
C LEU A 19 12.34 3.85 -7.05
N LEU A 20 12.93 5.04 -7.23
CA LEU A 20 13.89 5.28 -8.30
C LEU A 20 15.09 4.34 -8.22
N ARG A 21 15.61 4.12 -7.00
CA ARG A 21 16.71 3.19 -6.76
C ARG A 21 16.33 1.74 -7.01
N GLY A 22 15.16 1.30 -6.55
CA GLY A 22 14.69 -0.05 -6.82
C GLY A 22 14.45 -0.31 -8.30
N LEU A 23 13.97 0.69 -9.06
CA LEU A 23 13.84 0.59 -10.51
C LEU A 23 15.20 0.57 -11.23
N SER A 24 16.19 1.33 -10.76
CA SER A 24 17.55 1.29 -11.33
C SER A 24 18.25 -0.04 -11.06
N ASP A 25 18.07 -0.57 -9.84
CA ASP A 25 18.73 -1.79 -9.38
C ASP A 25 18.06 -3.06 -9.95
N ALA A 26 16.82 -2.97 -10.43
CA ALA A 26 16.11 -4.10 -11.05
C ALA A 26 16.79 -4.61 -12.34
N GLY A 27 17.54 -3.76 -13.06
CA GLY A 27 18.32 -4.10 -14.27
C GLY A 27 17.49 -4.53 -15.50
N SER A 28 16.42 -5.29 -15.30
CA SER A 28 15.39 -5.67 -16.27
C SER A 28 14.03 -5.68 -15.57
N PHE A 29 12.97 -5.24 -16.25
CA PHE A 29 11.62 -5.19 -15.71
C PHE A 29 10.97 -6.59 -15.73
N GLN A 30 11.52 -7.54 -14.96
CA GLN A 30 10.89 -8.84 -14.77
C GLN A 30 9.84 -8.75 -13.67
N LEU A 31 8.59 -8.59 -14.09
CA LEU A 31 7.42 -8.65 -13.20
C LEU A 31 7.17 -10.12 -12.81
N GLY A 32 7.85 -10.56 -11.76
CA GLY A 32 7.56 -11.84 -11.12
C GLY A 32 6.25 -11.78 -10.34
N TRP A 33 5.45 -12.85 -10.40
CA TRP A 33 4.24 -12.97 -9.59
C TRP A 33 4.55 -13.10 -8.10
N LEU A 34 5.68 -13.73 -7.75
CA LEU A 34 6.27 -13.74 -6.42
C LEU A 34 7.66 -13.09 -6.49
N GLN A 35 7.83 -12.01 -5.73
CA GLN A 35 9.12 -11.34 -5.53
C GLN A 35 9.42 -11.27 -4.04
N GLY A 36 10.65 -11.64 -3.67
CA GLY A 36 11.16 -11.56 -2.31
C GLY A 36 11.18 -10.13 -1.76
N TYR A 37 11.20 -10.01 -0.43
CA TYR A 37 11.24 -8.70 0.24
C TYR A 37 12.55 -7.92 0.01
N GLU A 38 13.65 -8.64 -0.24
CA GLU A 38 14.96 -8.04 -0.51
C GLU A 38 15.16 -7.67 -1.99
N GLU A 39 14.16 -7.93 -2.85
CA GLU A 39 14.29 -7.62 -4.27
C GLU A 39 14.07 -6.12 -4.56
N PRO A 40 14.73 -5.58 -5.61
CA PRO A 40 14.67 -4.15 -5.95
C PRO A 40 13.23 -3.61 -6.13
N LEU A 41 12.34 -4.45 -6.67
CA LEU A 41 10.95 -4.11 -6.95
C LEU A 41 10.03 -4.15 -5.70
N ASN A 42 10.53 -4.54 -4.53
CA ASN A 42 9.80 -4.36 -3.27
C ASN A 42 9.53 -2.87 -2.98
N SER A 43 10.42 -1.98 -3.42
CA SER A 43 10.20 -0.54 -3.37
C SER A 43 8.92 -0.12 -4.11
N LEU A 44 8.60 -0.76 -5.25
CA LEU A 44 7.38 -0.53 -6.03
C LEU A 44 6.13 -0.97 -5.25
N ARG A 45 6.20 -2.13 -4.61
CA ARG A 45 5.13 -2.66 -3.74
C ARG A 45 4.80 -1.69 -2.61
N ALA A 46 5.82 -1.23 -1.87
CA ALA A 46 5.66 -0.29 -0.77
C ALA A 46 5.22 1.11 -1.24
N GLY A 47 5.87 1.63 -2.28
CA GLY A 47 5.61 2.97 -2.81
C GLY A 47 4.20 3.12 -3.40
N LYS A 48 3.66 2.08 -4.04
CA LYS A 48 2.28 2.05 -4.53
C LYS A 48 1.28 2.34 -3.40
N ALA A 49 1.37 1.62 -2.29
CA ALA A 49 0.45 1.81 -1.17
C ALA A 49 0.53 3.22 -0.58
N PHE A 50 1.76 3.75 -0.42
CA PHE A 50 1.96 5.12 0.04
C PHE A 50 1.36 6.16 -0.90
N ALA A 51 1.53 6.00 -2.21
CA ALA A 51 0.95 6.89 -3.22
C ALA A 51 -0.59 6.92 -3.14
N TRP A 52 -1.24 5.76 -2.99
CA TRP A 52 -2.69 5.68 -2.80
C TRP A 52 -3.16 6.46 -1.56
N VAL A 53 -2.46 6.34 -0.44
CA VAL A 53 -2.79 7.08 0.79
C VAL A 53 -2.64 8.59 0.57
N MET A 54 -1.54 9.04 -0.05
CA MET A 54 -1.34 10.46 -0.34
C MET A 54 -2.44 11.06 -1.22
N LEU A 55 -2.92 10.30 -2.21
CA LEU A 55 -4.03 10.72 -3.07
C LEU A 55 -5.38 10.78 -2.34
N LEU A 56 -5.64 9.84 -1.42
CA LEU A 56 -6.87 9.78 -0.64
C LEU A 56 -6.92 10.79 0.52
N LEU A 57 -5.76 11.16 1.05
CA LEU A 57 -5.60 12.00 2.25
C LEU A 57 -6.42 13.31 2.21
N PRO A 58 -6.39 14.15 1.16
CA PRO A 58 -7.16 15.40 1.15
C PRO A 58 -8.68 15.16 1.12
N SER A 59 -9.13 14.06 0.50
CA SER A 59 -10.55 13.68 0.51
C SER A 59 -10.98 13.21 1.89
N LEU A 60 -10.17 12.34 2.51
CA LEU A 60 -10.40 11.84 3.86
C LEU A 60 -10.44 12.98 4.89
N GLN A 61 -9.53 13.94 4.81
CA GLN A 61 -9.52 15.10 5.72
C GLN A 61 -10.82 15.90 5.65
N ARG A 62 -11.33 16.15 4.43
CA ARG A 62 -12.60 16.87 4.24
C ARG A 62 -13.78 16.07 4.78
N GLN A 63 -13.86 14.78 4.48
CA GLN A 63 -14.95 13.93 4.95
C GLN A 63 -14.91 13.69 6.47
N GLN A 64 -13.71 13.64 7.07
CA GLN A 64 -13.55 13.47 8.52
C GLN A 64 -14.14 14.66 9.30
N GLN A 65 -14.08 15.87 8.72
CA GLN A 65 -14.67 17.07 9.33
C GLN A 65 -16.19 17.10 9.22
N SER A 66 -16.76 16.59 8.12
CA SER A 66 -18.21 16.63 7.87
C SER A 66 -18.97 15.41 8.42
N ALA A 67 -18.37 14.23 8.39
CA ALA A 67 -19.05 12.96 8.73
C ALA A 67 -18.06 11.91 9.29
N PRO A 68 -17.46 12.15 10.47
CA PRO A 68 -16.40 11.29 11.01
C PRO A 68 -16.83 9.83 11.23
N ALA A 69 -18.04 9.60 11.73
CA ALA A 69 -18.56 8.24 11.95
C ALA A 69 -18.68 7.45 10.63
N LEU A 70 -19.10 8.11 9.55
CA LEU A 70 -19.26 7.48 8.24
C LEU A 70 -17.90 7.15 7.60
N VAL A 71 -16.90 8.02 7.76
CA VAL A 71 -15.52 7.76 7.31
C VAL A 71 -14.96 6.54 8.03
N THR A 72 -15.09 6.48 9.36
CA THR A 72 -14.63 5.33 10.16
C THR A 72 -15.33 4.04 9.72
N ALA A 73 -16.65 4.08 9.56
CA ALA A 73 -17.42 2.92 9.11
C ALA A 73 -16.98 2.42 7.72
N ARG A 74 -16.73 3.35 6.77
CA ARG A 74 -16.27 3.00 5.43
C ARG A 74 -14.86 2.46 5.39
N LEU A 75 -13.94 3.03 6.18
CA LEU A 75 -12.57 2.52 6.29
C LEU A 75 -12.57 1.13 6.94
N ALA A 76 -13.35 0.92 8.00
CA ALA A 76 -13.49 -0.38 8.64
C ALA A 76 -14.09 -1.43 7.69
N ALA A 77 -15.15 -1.07 6.97
CA ALA A 77 -15.74 -1.94 5.95
C ALA A 77 -14.74 -2.28 4.84
N GLY A 78 -14.03 -1.29 4.30
CA GLY A 78 -13.01 -1.51 3.28
C GLY A 78 -11.86 -2.41 3.75
N ALA A 79 -11.38 -2.21 4.97
CA ALA A 79 -10.38 -3.07 5.60
C ALA A 79 -10.89 -4.51 5.78
N ALA A 80 -12.11 -4.68 6.28
CA ALA A 80 -12.74 -5.98 6.45
C ALA A 80 -12.93 -6.70 5.10
N THR A 81 -13.37 -6.00 4.06
CA THR A 81 -13.50 -6.55 2.71
C THR A 81 -12.14 -6.98 2.16
N GLY A 82 -11.09 -6.16 2.30
CA GLY A 82 -9.74 -6.52 1.89
C GLY A 82 -9.23 -7.78 2.59
N LEU A 83 -9.41 -7.86 3.91
CA LEU A 83 -9.04 -9.03 4.70
C LEU A 83 -9.83 -10.28 4.31
N ALA A 84 -11.13 -10.13 4.02
CA ALA A 84 -11.97 -11.24 3.56
C ALA A 84 -11.47 -11.78 2.21
N VAL A 85 -11.14 -10.89 1.26
CA VAL A 85 -10.57 -11.28 -0.04
C VAL A 85 -9.23 -12.02 0.13
N VAL A 86 -8.32 -11.49 0.96
CA VAL A 86 -7.03 -12.15 1.23
C VAL A 86 -7.21 -13.51 1.91
N SER A 87 -8.14 -13.61 2.86
CA SER A 87 -8.48 -14.86 3.53
C SER A 87 -9.01 -15.89 2.53
N LEU A 88 -9.93 -15.49 1.65
CA LEU A 88 -10.47 -16.36 0.59
C LEU A 88 -9.38 -16.80 -0.39
N ALA A 89 -8.49 -15.89 -0.81
CA ALA A 89 -7.36 -16.21 -1.66
C ALA A 89 -6.43 -17.24 -0.98
N THR A 90 -6.16 -17.06 0.31
CA THR A 90 -5.33 -17.98 1.10
C THR A 90 -5.97 -19.37 1.21
N LEU A 91 -7.28 -19.44 1.48
CA LEU A 91 -8.01 -20.70 1.51
C LEU A 91 -8.02 -21.41 0.15
N TRP A 92 -8.18 -20.63 -0.93
CA TRP A 92 -8.12 -21.15 -2.29
C TRP A 92 -6.73 -21.71 -2.63
N GLU A 93 -5.66 -20.98 -2.33
CA GLU A 93 -4.28 -21.47 -2.51
C GLU A 93 -4.03 -22.75 -1.71
N ARG A 94 -4.48 -22.80 -0.45
CA ARG A 94 -4.32 -23.98 0.42
C ARG A 94 -5.10 -25.20 -0.08
N ALA A 95 -6.26 -25.00 -0.69
CA ALA A 95 -7.05 -26.06 -1.31
C ALA A 95 -6.45 -26.53 -2.64
N ALA A 96 -5.89 -25.61 -3.44
CA ALA A 96 -5.26 -25.92 -4.72
C ALA A 96 -3.89 -26.62 -4.55
N TYR A 97 -3.16 -26.28 -3.49
CA TYR A 97 -1.82 -26.78 -3.20
C TYR A 97 -1.71 -27.32 -1.77
N PRO A 98 -2.37 -28.46 -1.46
CA PRO A 98 -2.28 -29.07 -0.15
C PRO A 98 -0.84 -29.57 0.11
N GLY A 99 -0.15 -28.97 1.08
CA GLY A 99 1.19 -29.40 1.53
C GLY A 99 2.37 -28.49 1.18
N LEU A 100 2.11 -27.30 0.63
CA LEU A 100 3.11 -26.22 0.48
C LEU A 100 3.37 -25.47 1.80
#